data_AF-A0A4P5SV42-F1
#
_entry.id   AF-A0A4P5SV42-F1
#
_cell.length_a   1.000
_cell.length_b   1.000
_cell.length_c   1.000
_cell.angle_alpha   90.00
_cell.angle_beta   90.00
_cell.angle_gamma   90.00
#
_symmetry.space_group_name_H-M   'P 1'
#
loop_
_entity.id
_entity.type
_entity.pdbx_description
1 polymer ?
#
loop_
_entity_poly.entity_id
_entity_poly.type
_entity_poly.pdbx_seq_one_letter_code
_entity_poly.pdbx_strand_id
1 'polypeptide(L)'
;MMENTTVAAEAFAELVRKLSIDIIGKLNAEHYEQAMSSANSLLGAALDRKREFRHALDMENPDRFDLSSLAVDPNAPNDEADGLSYD
;
A
#
# COMPACT_ATOMS: atom_id res chain seq x y z
N MET A 1 -14.06 -6.31 18.03
CA MET A 1 -12.98 -6.08 17.04
C MET A 1 -13.16 -4.76 16.27
N MET A 2 -14.37 -4.37 15.88
CA MET A 2 -14.63 -3.09 15.16
C MET A 2 -14.23 -1.79 15.87
N GLU A 3 -14.36 -1.69 17.20
CA GLU A 3 -13.92 -0.48 17.94
C GLU A 3 -12.41 -0.23 17.84
N ASN A 4 -11.61 -1.30 17.72
CA ASN A 4 -10.16 -1.20 17.63
C ASN A 4 -9.72 -0.71 16.24
N THR A 5 -10.46 -1.08 15.18
CA THR A 5 -10.20 -0.64 13.81
C THR A 5 -10.55 0.83 13.59
N THR A 6 -11.61 1.34 14.21
CA THR A 6 -11.96 2.76 14.13
C THR A 6 -10.92 3.64 14.82
N VAL A 7 -10.52 3.29 16.05
CA VAL A 7 -9.47 4.03 16.79
C VAL A 7 -8.13 3.99 16.03
N ALA A 8 -7.77 2.86 15.42
CA ALA A 8 -6.56 2.75 14.61
C ALA A 8 -6.63 3.59 13.32
N ALA A 9 -7.79 3.68 12.68
CA ALA A 9 -7.99 4.52 11.49
C ALA A 9 -7.90 6.02 11.84
N GLU A 10 -8.49 6.45 12.95
CA GLU A 10 -8.39 7.82 13.45
C GLU A 10 -6.94 8.20 13.81
N ALA A 11 -6.23 7.31 14.51
CA ALA A 11 -4.82 7.51 14.84
C ALA A 11 -3.94 7.65 13.58
N PHE A 12 -4.20 6.82 12.56
CA PHE A 12 -3.50 6.91 11.29
C PHE A 12 -3.84 8.22 10.53
N ALA A 13 -5.10 8.63 10.50
CA ALA A 13 -5.50 9.89 9.89
C ALA A 13 -4.80 11.10 10.55
N GLU A 14 -4.68 11.12 11.88
CA GLU A 14 -3.96 12.17 12.59
C GLU A 14 -2.44 12.13 12.31
N LEU A 15 -1.84 10.94 12.16
CA LEU A 15 -0.45 10.80 11.72
C LEU A 15 -0.24 11.41 10.32
N VAL A 16 -1.11 11.06 9.35
CA VAL A 16 -1.08 11.60 7.99
C VAL A 16 -1.17 13.12 8.02
N ARG A 17 -2.09 13.68 8.81
CA ARG A 17 -2.27 15.13 8.94
C ARG A 17 -1.00 15.81 9.45
N LYS A 18 -0.39 15.29 10.54
CA LYS A 18 0.83 15.84 11.13
C LYS A 18 2.00 15.82 10.15
N LEU A 19 2.24 14.68 9.50
CA LEU A 19 3.35 14.54 8.55
C LEU A 19 3.13 15.40 7.31
N SER A 20 1.90 15.55 6.83
CA SER A 20 1.60 16.43 5.69
C SER A 20 1.91 17.90 6.00
N ILE A 21 1.54 18.38 7.19
CA ILE A 21 1.86 19.75 7.64
C ILE A 21 3.38 19.95 7.75
N ASP A 22 4.09 18.97 8.34
CA ASP A 22 5.55 19.01 8.49
C ASP A 22 6.28 19.03 7.13
N ILE A 23 5.83 18.22 6.16
CA ILE A 23 6.35 18.22 4.78
C ILE A 23 6.15 19.60 4.15
N ILE A 24 4.94 20.15 4.21
CA ILE A 24 4.65 21.49 3.64
C ILE A 24 5.52 22.55 4.32
N GLY A 25 5.65 22.52 5.64
CA GLY A 25 6.49 23.44 6.40
C GLY A 25 7.96 23.38 5.96
N LYS A 26 8.49 22.18 5.76
CA LYS A 26 9.86 21.95 5.28
C LYS A 26 10.06 22.41 3.83
N LEU A 27 9.09 22.16 2.95
CA LEU A 27 9.14 22.63 1.56
C LEU A 27 9.14 24.17 1.49
N ASN A 28 8.30 24.83 2.29
CA ASN A 28 8.24 26.29 2.37
C ASN A 28 9.54 26.90 2.94
N ALA A 29 10.28 26.14 3.75
CA ALA A 29 11.59 26.52 4.27
C ALA A 29 12.76 26.07 3.37
N GLU A 30 12.49 25.55 2.16
CA GLU A 30 13.49 25.01 1.22
C GLU A 30 14.32 23.83 1.77
N HIS A 31 13.82 23.15 2.82
CA HIS A 31 14.45 21.97 3.42
C HIS A 31 14.04 20.68 2.70
N TYR A 32 14.36 20.56 1.41
CA TYR A 32 13.86 19.48 0.53
C TYR A 32 14.24 18.06 1.00
N GLU A 33 15.47 17.85 1.48
CA GLU A 33 15.90 16.53 1.97
C GLU A 33 15.10 16.10 3.20
N GLN A 34 14.81 17.03 4.10
CA GLN A 34 14.02 16.77 5.29
C GLN A 34 12.55 16.52 4.93
N ALA A 35 12.01 17.28 3.96
CA ALA A 35 10.67 17.05 3.44
C ALA A 35 10.53 15.66 2.80
N MET A 36 11.54 15.25 2.03
CA MET A 36 11.59 13.92 1.42
C MET A 36 11.67 12.81 2.47
N SER A 37 12.46 13.00 3.54
CA SER A 37 12.53 12.06 4.66
C SER A 37 11.18 11.90 5.38
N SER A 38 10.48 13.01 5.63
CA SER A 38 9.12 12.98 6.19
C SER A 38 8.11 12.29 5.25
N ALA A 39 8.21 12.52 3.94
CA ALA A 39 7.36 11.88 2.94
C ALA A 39 7.59 10.35 2.87
N ASN A 40 8.85 9.90 2.90
CA ASN A 40 9.18 8.48 2.95
C ASN A 40 8.66 7.81 4.22
N SER A 41 8.73 8.51 5.36
CA SER A 41 8.18 8.02 6.64
C SER A 41 6.66 7.85 6.57
N LEU A 42 5.96 8.81 5.96
CA LEU A 42 4.52 8.74 5.73
C LEU A 42 4.14 7.58 4.79
N LEU A 43 4.90 7.38 3.71
CA LEU A 43 4.70 6.28 2.78
C LEU A 43 4.85 4.92 3.46
N GLY A 44 5.88 4.74 4.29
CA GLY A 44 6.10 3.53 5.07
C GLY A 44 4.90 3.20 5.97
N ALA A 45 4.45 4.19 6.75
CA ALA A 45 3.29 4.02 7.63
C ALA A 45 2.01 3.63 6.87
N ALA A 46 1.80 4.20 5.67
CA ALA A 46 0.64 3.85 4.83
C ALA A 46 0.71 2.42 4.29
N LEU A 47 1.90 1.94 3.90
CA LEU A 47 2.11 0.56 3.47
C LEU A 47 1.88 -0.43 4.60
N ASP A 48 2.35 -0.12 5.81
CA ASP A 48 2.13 -0.97 6.99
C ASP A 48 0.65 -1.05 7.34
N ARG A 49 -0.08 0.09 7.36
CA ARG A 49 -1.53 0.07 7.55
C ARG A 49 -2.26 -0.72 6.47
N LYS A 50 -1.84 -0.61 5.20
CA LYS A 50 -2.42 -1.41 4.10
C LYS A 50 -2.26 -2.92 4.35
N ARG A 51 -1.11 -3.35 4.89
CA ARG A 51 -0.87 -4.76 5.25
C ARG A 51 -1.77 -5.20 6.40
N GLU A 52 -1.89 -4.38 7.44
CA GLU A 52 -2.76 -4.68 8.59
C GLU A 52 -4.24 -4.78 8.20
N PHE A 53 -4.74 -3.87 7.36
CA PHE A 53 -6.10 -3.96 6.82
C PHE A 53 -6.31 -5.21 5.99
N ARG A 54 -5.30 -5.64 5.22
CA ARG A 54 -5.38 -6.88 4.44
C ARG A 54 -5.46 -8.10 5.35
N HIS A 55 -4.57 -8.19 6.33
CA HIS A 55 -4.62 -9.27 7.33
C HIS A 55 -5.95 -9.31 8.08
N ALA A 56 -6.53 -8.16 8.42
CA ALA A 56 -7.85 -8.10 9.06
C ALA A 56 -8.96 -8.64 8.14
N LEU A 57 -8.95 -8.29 6.85
CA LEU A 57 -9.90 -8.79 5.86
C LEU A 57 -9.74 -10.29 5.58
N ASP A 58 -8.50 -10.78 5.51
CA ASP A 58 -8.19 -12.20 5.32
C ASP A 58 -8.64 -13.02 6.55
N MET A 59 -8.54 -12.48 7.76
CA MET A 59 -9.03 -13.13 8.98
C MET A 59 -10.57 -13.10 9.13
N GLU A 60 -11.25 -12.08 8.61
CA GLU A 60 -12.72 -12.02 8.60
C GLU A 60 -13.36 -12.86 7.49
N ASN A 61 -12.59 -13.29 6.48
CA ASN A 61 -13.11 -14.04 5.34
C ASN A 61 -12.04 -14.93 4.68
N PRO A 62 -11.59 -16.00 5.36
CA PRO A 62 -10.47 -16.83 4.90
C PRO A 62 -10.72 -17.51 3.55
N ASP A 63 -11.98 -17.70 3.15
CA ASP A 63 -12.38 -18.34 1.89
C ASP A 63 -12.73 -17.35 0.76
N ARG A 64 -12.66 -16.03 0.98
CA ARG A 64 -13.18 -15.04 0.00
C ARG A 64 -12.19 -14.69 -1.12
N PHE A 65 -10.91 -15.00 -0.96
CA PHE A 65 -9.87 -14.72 -1.97
C PHE A 65 -8.94 -15.93 -2.13
N ASP A 66 -9.44 -16.97 -2.78
CA ASP A 66 -8.58 -18.01 -3.32
C ASP A 66 -7.86 -17.50 -4.60
N LEU A 67 -6.73 -16.83 -4.37
CA LEU A 67 -5.82 -16.39 -5.42
C LEU A 67 -4.97 -17.53 -6.00
N SER A 68 -5.17 -18.81 -5.57
CA SER A 68 -4.51 -19.95 -6.22
C SER A 68 -4.86 -20.03 -7.71
N SER A 69 -6.04 -19.53 -8.10
CA SER A 69 -6.49 -19.37 -9.48
C SER A 69 -5.74 -18.29 -10.28
N LEU A 70 -5.03 -17.38 -9.61
CA LEU A 70 -4.21 -16.31 -10.19
C LEU A 70 -2.70 -16.58 -10.06
N ALA A 71 -2.31 -17.69 -9.42
CA ALA A 71 -0.94 -18.13 -9.41
C ALA A 71 -0.56 -18.58 -10.82
N VAL A 72 0.30 -17.79 -11.49
CA VAL A 72 0.91 -18.19 -12.76
C VAL A 72 1.80 -19.41 -12.47
N ASP A 73 1.51 -20.53 -13.11
CA ASP A 73 2.35 -21.73 -13.00
C ASP A 73 3.78 -21.38 -13.45
N PRO A 74 4.79 -21.48 -12.58
CA PRO A 74 6.17 -21.15 -12.94
C PRO A 74 6.76 -22.13 -13.98
N ASN A 75 6.08 -23.24 -14.27
CA ASN A 75 6.42 -24.17 -15.36
C ASN A 75 5.50 -24.04 -16.57
N ALA A 76 4.59 -23.06 -16.60
CA ALA A 76 3.83 -22.79 -17.82
C ALA A 76 4.83 -22.48 -18.94
N PRO A 77 4.74 -23.15 -20.10
CA PRO A 77 5.55 -22.78 -21.23
C PRO A 77 5.29 -21.29 -21.51
N ASN A 78 6.35 -20.50 -21.62
CA ASN A 78 6.24 -19.17 -22.19
C ASN A 78 5.70 -19.37 -23.60
N ASP A 79 4.42 -19.14 -23.81
CA ASP A 79 3.88 -18.96 -25.16
C ASP A 79 4.57 -17.69 -25.69
N GLU A 80 5.68 -17.90 -26.38
CA GLU A 80 6.34 -16.88 -27.17
C GLU A 80 5.27 -16.26 -28.07
N ALA A 81 5.23 -14.93 -28.09
CA ALA A 81 4.32 -14.16 -28.90
C ALA A 81 4.55 -14.49 -30.38
N ASP A 82 3.86 -15.51 -30.88
CA ASP A 82 3.98 -15.95 -32.24
C ASP A 82 3.14 -15.04 -33.14
N GLY A 83 3.84 -14.15 -33.83
CA GLY A 83 3.50 -13.72 -35.18
C GLY A 83 2.17 -12.99 -35.39
N LEU A 84 2.10 -11.71 -34.99
CA LEU A 84 1.22 -10.78 -35.70
C LEU A 84 1.84 -10.44 -37.07
N SER A 85 1.65 -11.34 -38.03
CA SER A 85 1.74 -11.04 -39.45
C SER A 85 0.58 -10.15 -39.82
N TYR A 86 0.84 -8.87 -40.11
CA TYR A 86 -0.12 -8.02 -40.80
C TYR A 86 0.12 -8.17 -42.30
N ASP A 87 -0.66 -9.03 -42.94
CA ASP A 87 -0.93 -8.92 -44.39
C ASP A 87 -1.90 -7.76 -44.66
#